data_AF-A0A1F0N6M5-F1
#
_entry.id   AF-A0A1F0N6M5-F1
#
_cell.length_a   1.000
_cell.length_b   1.000
_cell.length_c   1.000
_cell.angle_alpha   90.00
_cell.angle_beta   90.00
_cell.angle_gamma   90.00
#
_symmetry.space_group_name_H-M   'P 1'
#
loop_
_entity.id
_entity.type
_entity.pdbx_description
1 polymer ?
#
loop_
_entity_poly.entity_id
_entity_poly.type
_entity_poly.pdbx_seq_one_letter_code
_entity_poly.pdbx_strand_id
1 'polypeptide(L)'
;MGTWDATIFGNDTSLDIKEEFFERYNQGEDANTIKNDLASDLYDDDMYDVLFALAHCLWEVGQLDDEFLLEIKEIIINKEDLELAQELGADSEFLEQRSENLEKFLEKISVKKENPKKRIAPPVPVESKYRSGAVMVFQYEDGMYGALIAVDGAFFDKETYYAYLQTDIKMSRKPTMEDVRSARILDPSFHSAEYNSFRDSKYYYSFVNCISGYLKSSATKKFEKYNDSVFEIIGYLSDWGSCCSAASGGFDYYKPKSSDEFKISVVKELNKRFDEKLNTRTELIIDEIDKEFILSNTRKGVE
;
A
#
# COMPACT_ATOMS: atom_id res chain seq x y z
N MET A 1 6.28 -4.69 -22.31
CA MET A 1 5.16 -4.50 -23.24
C MET A 1 3.98 -5.18 -22.58
N GLY A 2 2.98 -4.39 -22.16
CA GLY A 2 1.77 -4.90 -21.52
C GLY A 2 1.05 -5.86 -22.46
N THR A 3 0.31 -6.81 -21.90
CA THR A 3 -0.51 -7.74 -22.68
C THR A 3 -1.77 -6.99 -23.08
N TRP A 4 -1.80 -6.51 -24.33
CA TRP A 4 -3.00 -5.91 -24.90
C TRP A 4 -3.95 -7.04 -25.30
N ASP A 5 -5.17 -7.03 -24.77
CA ASP A 5 -6.24 -7.92 -25.19
C ASP A 5 -7.45 -7.14 -25.70
N ALA A 6 -8.32 -7.80 -26.45
CA ALA A 6 -9.44 -7.17 -27.15
C ALA A 6 -10.63 -6.82 -26.22
N THR A 7 -10.50 -6.94 -24.89
CA THR A 7 -11.57 -6.61 -23.95
C THR A 7 -11.57 -5.13 -23.58
N ILE A 8 -12.66 -4.64 -22.96
CA ILE A 8 -12.78 -3.24 -22.53
C ILE A 8 -11.67 -2.82 -21.56
N PHE A 9 -11.15 -3.75 -20.75
CA PHE A 9 -10.08 -3.51 -19.79
C PHE A 9 -8.79 -4.25 -20.15
N GLY A 10 -8.60 -4.49 -21.45
CA GLY A 10 -7.46 -5.21 -22.01
C GLY A 10 -6.22 -4.35 -22.23
N ASN A 11 -6.24 -3.09 -21.80
CA ASN A 11 -5.14 -2.12 -21.94
C ASN A 11 -4.95 -1.33 -20.64
N ASP A 12 -3.78 -0.71 -20.49
CA ASP A 12 -3.43 0.03 -19.27
C ASP A 12 -4.31 1.29 -19.11
N THR A 13 -4.60 2.01 -20.21
CA THR A 13 -5.39 3.26 -20.20
C THR A 13 -6.78 3.07 -19.58
N SER A 14 -7.53 2.08 -20.03
CA SER A 14 -8.85 1.75 -19.49
C SER A 14 -8.81 1.29 -18.02
N LEU A 15 -7.74 0.63 -17.60
CA LEU A 15 -7.53 0.22 -16.20
C LEU A 15 -7.27 1.44 -15.31
N ASP A 16 -6.42 2.37 -15.76
CA ASP A 16 -6.10 3.61 -15.05
C ASP A 16 -7.35 4.48 -14.89
N ILE A 17 -8.13 4.67 -15.96
CA ILE A 17 -9.41 5.40 -15.93
C ILE A 17 -10.38 4.79 -14.92
N LYS A 18 -10.49 3.45 -14.89
CA LYS A 18 -11.34 2.76 -13.93
C LYS A 18 -10.87 2.94 -12.50
N GLU A 19 -9.57 2.86 -12.25
CA GLU A 19 -8.99 3.05 -10.92
C GLU A 19 -9.24 4.47 -10.43
N GLU A 20 -8.89 5.48 -11.24
CA GLU A 20 -9.09 6.89 -10.91
C GLU A 20 -10.57 7.22 -10.71
N PHE A 21 -11.46 6.73 -11.59
CA PHE A 21 -12.89 6.96 -11.44
C PHE A 21 -13.40 6.45 -10.10
N PHE A 22 -13.07 5.21 -9.73
CA PHE A 22 -13.55 4.64 -8.47
C PHE A 22 -12.86 5.27 -7.25
N GLU A 23 -11.62 5.72 -7.35
CA GLU A 23 -10.97 6.47 -6.28
C GLU A 23 -11.72 7.77 -5.99
N ARG A 24 -11.90 8.63 -7.00
CA ARG A 24 -12.63 9.90 -6.90
C ARG A 24 -14.08 9.70 -6.47
N TYR A 25 -14.75 8.68 -7.03
CA TYR A 25 -16.10 8.30 -6.61
C TYR A 25 -16.14 7.81 -5.16
N ASN A 26 -15.14 7.10 -4.66
CA ASN A 26 -15.12 6.70 -3.26
C ASN A 26 -14.85 7.89 -2.31
N GLN A 27 -14.15 8.92 -2.78
CA GLN A 27 -13.88 10.16 -2.04
C GLN A 27 -15.07 11.12 -1.97
N GLY A 28 -16.15 10.87 -2.73
CA GLY A 28 -17.40 11.64 -2.62
C GLY A 28 -17.72 12.52 -3.83
N GLU A 29 -16.88 12.51 -4.86
CA GLU A 29 -17.08 13.33 -6.06
C GLU A 29 -18.22 12.81 -6.95
N ASP A 30 -18.93 13.71 -7.63
CA ASP A 30 -20.03 13.33 -8.53
C ASP A 30 -19.54 12.58 -9.77
N ALA A 31 -20.24 11.51 -10.16
CA ALA A 31 -19.80 10.65 -11.26
C ALA A 31 -19.74 11.37 -12.62
N ASN A 32 -20.62 12.35 -12.86
CA ASN A 32 -20.58 13.11 -14.11
C ASN A 32 -19.46 14.14 -14.11
N THR A 33 -19.11 14.73 -12.96
CA THR A 33 -17.92 15.56 -12.83
C THR A 33 -16.66 14.76 -13.15
N ILE A 34 -16.51 13.57 -12.55
CA ILE A 34 -15.38 12.68 -12.83
C ILE A 34 -15.34 12.32 -14.32
N LYS A 35 -16.48 11.93 -14.92
CA LYS A 35 -16.58 11.62 -16.34
C LYS A 35 -16.05 12.76 -17.20
N ASN A 36 -16.54 13.98 -16.98
CA ASN A 36 -16.19 15.13 -17.81
C ASN A 36 -14.71 15.51 -17.67
N ASP A 37 -14.15 15.37 -16.47
CA ASP A 37 -12.73 15.63 -16.23
C ASP A 37 -11.84 14.57 -16.88
N LEU A 38 -12.20 13.28 -16.74
CA LEU A 38 -11.43 12.18 -17.33
C LEU A 38 -11.60 12.06 -18.85
N ALA A 39 -12.70 12.58 -19.38
CA ALA A 39 -12.93 12.73 -20.81
C ALA A 39 -12.40 14.06 -21.36
N SER A 40 -11.75 14.89 -20.54
CA SER A 40 -11.07 16.08 -21.04
C SER A 40 -9.79 15.67 -21.77
N ASP A 41 -9.48 16.35 -22.87
CA ASP A 41 -8.31 16.08 -23.74
C ASP A 41 -8.33 14.74 -24.52
N LEU A 42 -9.52 14.27 -24.91
CA LEU A 42 -9.70 13.14 -25.85
C LEU A 42 -9.28 13.51 -27.29
N TYR A 43 -7.98 13.56 -27.55
CA TYR A 43 -7.39 13.69 -28.89
C TYR A 43 -6.24 12.70 -29.09
N ASP A 44 -6.33 11.53 -28.46
CA ASP A 44 -5.30 10.48 -28.47
C ASP A 44 -5.85 9.17 -29.05
N ASP A 45 -4.95 8.29 -29.45
CA ASP A 45 -5.20 6.96 -30.01
C ASP A 45 -6.01 6.06 -29.05
N ASP A 46 -6.02 6.39 -27.74
CA ASP A 46 -6.73 5.66 -26.69
C ASP A 46 -8.13 6.22 -26.36
N MET A 47 -8.65 7.19 -27.13
CA MET A 47 -9.92 7.87 -26.83
C MET A 47 -11.09 6.91 -26.57
N TYR A 48 -11.25 5.89 -27.41
CA TYR A 48 -12.35 4.93 -27.25
C TYR A 48 -12.19 4.04 -26.03
N ASP A 49 -10.96 3.68 -25.65
CA ASP A 49 -10.69 2.93 -24.43
C ASP A 49 -11.09 3.72 -23.19
N VAL A 50 -10.83 5.04 -23.16
CA VAL A 50 -11.30 5.94 -22.10
C VAL A 50 -12.83 5.99 -22.06
N LEU A 51 -13.49 6.20 -23.20
CA LEU A 51 -14.94 6.31 -23.30
C LEU A 51 -15.65 5.03 -22.83
N PHE A 52 -15.19 3.85 -23.28
CA PHE A 52 -15.77 2.58 -22.88
C PHE A 52 -15.52 2.27 -21.39
N ALA A 53 -14.35 2.60 -20.85
CA ALA A 53 -14.06 2.48 -19.43
C ALA A 53 -14.99 3.37 -18.58
N LEU A 54 -15.18 4.63 -18.97
CA LEU A 54 -16.11 5.56 -18.30
C LEU A 54 -17.54 5.06 -18.34
N ALA A 55 -18.01 4.60 -19.50
CA ALA A 55 -19.36 4.06 -19.66
C ALA A 55 -19.60 2.84 -18.76
N HIS A 56 -18.61 1.95 -18.67
CA HIS A 56 -18.65 0.82 -17.73
C HIS A 56 -18.73 1.29 -16.28
N CYS A 57 -17.88 2.24 -15.88
CA CYS A 57 -17.83 2.74 -14.51
C CYS A 57 -19.13 3.43 -14.09
N LEU A 58 -19.68 4.29 -14.95
CA LEU A 58 -20.98 4.93 -14.75
C LEU A 58 -22.11 3.90 -14.66
N TRP A 59 -22.09 2.86 -15.49
CA TRP A 59 -23.05 1.77 -15.41
C TRP A 59 -22.94 1.00 -14.08
N GLU A 60 -21.73 0.68 -13.62
CA GLU A 60 -21.49 -0.01 -12.35
C GLU A 60 -22.07 0.76 -11.15
N VAL A 61 -21.99 2.10 -11.15
CA VAL A 61 -22.57 2.96 -10.11
C VAL A 61 -24.02 3.38 -10.40
N GLY A 62 -24.62 2.90 -11.49
CA GLY A 62 -26.01 3.18 -11.85
C GLY A 62 -26.27 4.64 -12.26
N GLN A 63 -25.25 5.35 -12.74
CA GLN A 63 -25.31 6.76 -13.16
C GLN A 63 -24.98 6.96 -14.65
N LEU A 64 -24.98 5.90 -15.46
CA LEU A 64 -24.91 6.03 -16.92
C LEU A 64 -26.22 6.65 -17.44
N ASP A 65 -26.12 7.85 -18.03
CA ASP A 65 -27.25 8.55 -18.63
C ASP A 65 -27.50 8.10 -20.08
N ASP A 66 -28.70 8.41 -20.59
CA ASP A 66 -29.14 7.97 -21.92
C ASP A 66 -28.38 8.67 -23.06
N GLU A 67 -27.87 9.89 -22.82
CA GLU A 67 -27.10 10.67 -23.81
C GLU A 67 -25.74 10.02 -24.04
N PHE A 68 -25.02 9.71 -22.96
CA PHE A 68 -23.73 9.05 -23.03
C PHE A 68 -23.86 7.60 -23.51
N LEU A 69 -24.92 6.88 -23.11
CA LEU A 69 -25.20 5.55 -23.67
C LEU A 69 -25.42 5.60 -25.19
N LEU A 70 -26.10 6.63 -25.69
CA LEU A 70 -26.34 6.80 -27.12
C LEU A 70 -25.02 7.06 -27.86
N GLU A 71 -24.14 7.90 -27.34
CA GLU A 71 -22.81 8.16 -27.88
C GLU A 71 -21.99 6.86 -28.01
N ILE A 72 -21.88 6.09 -26.92
CA ILE A 72 -21.17 4.79 -26.92
C ILE A 72 -21.77 3.82 -27.93
N LYS A 73 -23.10 3.82 -28.05
CA LYS A 73 -23.81 2.97 -29.02
C LYS A 73 -23.50 3.38 -30.45
N GLU A 74 -23.47 4.68 -30.76
CA GLU A 74 -23.16 5.18 -32.10
C GLU A 74 -21.73 4.82 -32.50
N ILE A 75 -20.75 5.02 -31.61
CA ILE A 75 -19.34 4.63 -31.82
C ILE A 75 -19.23 3.14 -32.20
N ILE A 76 -19.89 2.26 -31.44
CA ILE A 76 -19.83 0.81 -31.66
C ILE A 76 -20.54 0.42 -32.98
N ILE A 77 -21.70 1.01 -33.28
CA ILE A 77 -22.46 0.73 -34.52
C ILE A 77 -21.70 1.21 -35.75
N ASN A 78 -21.09 2.39 -35.67
CA ASN A 78 -20.28 2.99 -36.74
C ASN A 78 -18.90 2.34 -36.87
N LYS A 79 -18.51 1.48 -35.92
CA LYS A 79 -17.23 0.75 -35.87
C LYS A 79 -16.00 1.66 -35.75
N GLU A 80 -16.15 2.83 -35.15
CA GLU A 80 -15.09 3.85 -35.12
C GLU A 80 -13.84 3.37 -34.34
N ASP A 81 -14.02 2.66 -33.22
CA ASP A 81 -12.93 2.00 -32.46
C ASP A 81 -12.20 0.95 -33.29
N LEU A 82 -12.94 0.16 -34.09
CA LEU A 82 -12.36 -0.89 -34.92
C LEU A 82 -11.59 -0.29 -36.11
N GLU A 83 -12.09 0.79 -36.70
CA GLU A 83 -11.40 1.52 -37.77
C GLU A 83 -10.08 2.12 -37.25
N LEU A 84 -10.10 2.78 -36.09
CA LEU A 84 -8.88 3.31 -35.47
C LEU A 84 -7.89 2.19 -35.11
N ALA A 85 -8.34 1.11 -34.49
CA ALA A 85 -7.49 -0.03 -34.16
C ALA A 85 -6.85 -0.64 -35.42
N GLN A 86 -7.59 -0.71 -36.53
CA GLN A 86 -7.07 -1.16 -37.81
C GLN A 86 -6.00 -0.21 -38.37
N GLU A 87 -6.20 1.11 -38.27
CA GLU A 87 -5.21 2.12 -38.68
C GLU A 87 -3.92 2.03 -37.86
N LEU A 88 -4.03 1.67 -36.58
CA LEU A 88 -2.90 1.44 -35.67
C LEU A 88 -2.24 0.06 -35.85
N GLY A 89 -2.76 -0.78 -36.76
CA GLY A 89 -2.14 -2.03 -37.19
C GLY A 89 -2.66 -3.29 -36.49
N ALA A 90 -3.84 -3.25 -35.87
CA ALA A 90 -4.49 -4.45 -35.35
C ALA A 90 -4.77 -5.48 -36.46
N ASP A 91 -4.58 -6.76 -36.14
CA ASP A 91 -4.88 -7.85 -37.06
C ASP A 91 -6.37 -8.23 -37.05
N SER A 92 -6.78 -9.05 -38.03
CA SER A 92 -8.18 -9.47 -38.17
C SER A 92 -8.69 -10.27 -36.98
N GLU A 93 -7.82 -11.02 -36.29
CA GLU A 93 -8.20 -11.83 -35.13
C GLU A 93 -8.53 -10.94 -33.94
N PHE A 94 -7.71 -9.92 -33.69
CA PHE A 94 -7.98 -8.91 -32.67
C PHE A 94 -9.28 -8.15 -32.97
N LEU A 95 -9.47 -7.70 -34.21
CA LEU A 95 -10.66 -6.91 -34.60
C LEU A 95 -11.96 -7.73 -34.46
N GLU A 96 -11.94 -9.03 -34.78
CA GLU A 96 -13.07 -9.93 -34.57
C GLU A 96 -13.40 -10.07 -33.07
N GLN A 97 -12.39 -10.33 -32.25
CA GLN A 97 -12.56 -10.43 -30.80
C GLN A 97 -13.04 -9.12 -30.17
N ARG A 98 -12.51 -7.98 -30.63
CA ARG A 98 -12.87 -6.64 -30.15
C ARG A 98 -14.33 -6.35 -30.49
N SER A 99 -14.76 -6.63 -31.72
CA SER A 99 -16.16 -6.48 -32.14
C SER A 99 -17.11 -7.28 -31.24
N GLU A 100 -16.81 -8.56 -30.99
CA GLU A 100 -17.65 -9.38 -30.10
C GLU A 100 -17.71 -8.85 -28.66
N ASN A 101 -16.58 -8.35 -28.15
CA ASN A 101 -16.52 -7.80 -26.80
C ASN A 101 -17.29 -6.48 -26.69
N LEU A 102 -17.25 -5.63 -27.73
CA LEU A 102 -18.04 -4.40 -27.81
C LEU A 102 -19.53 -4.69 -27.89
N GLU A 103 -19.96 -5.69 -28.65
CA GLU A 103 -21.36 -6.12 -28.69
C GLU A 103 -21.84 -6.59 -27.31
N LYS A 104 -21.10 -7.49 -26.66
CA LYS A 104 -21.41 -7.98 -25.29
C LYS A 104 -21.41 -6.84 -24.27
N PHE A 105 -20.49 -5.89 -24.42
CA PHE A 105 -20.41 -4.71 -23.58
C PHE A 105 -21.64 -3.81 -23.75
N LEU A 106 -22.04 -3.52 -24.98
CA LEU A 106 -23.20 -2.70 -25.30
C LEU A 106 -24.49 -3.35 -24.78
N GLU A 107 -24.67 -4.66 -24.98
CA GLU A 107 -25.81 -5.41 -24.43
C GLU A 107 -25.89 -5.27 -22.91
N LYS A 108 -24.75 -5.37 -22.23
CA LYS A 108 -24.64 -5.25 -20.77
C LYS A 108 -25.03 -3.86 -20.28
N ILE A 109 -24.45 -2.80 -20.83
CA ILE A 109 -24.69 -1.43 -20.36
C ILE A 109 -26.06 -0.87 -20.76
N SER A 110 -26.68 -1.45 -21.80
CA SER A 110 -28.04 -1.11 -22.24
C SER A 110 -29.14 -1.50 -21.25
N VAL A 111 -28.82 -2.35 -20.27
CA VAL A 111 -29.74 -2.74 -19.19
C VAL A 111 -29.37 -1.99 -17.92
N LYS A 112 -30.32 -1.34 -17.25
CA LYS A 112 -30.05 -0.66 -15.98
C LYS A 112 -29.44 -1.62 -14.95
N LYS A 113 -28.40 -1.15 -14.26
CA LYS A 113 -27.75 -1.89 -13.17
C LYS A 113 -28.74 -2.10 -12.01
N GLU A 114 -29.12 -3.35 -11.77
CA GLU A 114 -30.06 -3.71 -10.69
C GLU A 114 -29.51 -3.35 -9.29
N ASN A 115 -28.22 -3.60 -9.07
CA ASN A 115 -27.53 -3.32 -7.81
C ASN A 115 -26.33 -2.40 -8.05
N PRO A 116 -26.56 -1.07 -8.09
CA PRO A 116 -25.49 -0.09 -8.23
C PRO A 116 -24.44 -0.22 -7.13
N LYS A 117 -23.17 -0.13 -7.52
CA LYS A 117 -22.03 -0.15 -6.61
C LYS A 117 -22.09 1.09 -5.70
N LYS A 118 -22.16 0.85 -4.39
CA LYS A 118 -22.12 1.92 -3.39
C LYS A 118 -20.69 2.44 -3.23
N ARG A 119 -20.57 3.73 -2.88
CA ARG A 119 -19.30 4.33 -2.47
C ARG A 119 -18.69 3.54 -1.32
N ILE A 120 -17.39 3.30 -1.40
CA ILE A 120 -16.60 2.74 -0.31
C ILE A 120 -16.06 3.93 0.47
N ALA A 121 -16.53 4.14 1.70
CA ALA A 121 -16.02 5.23 2.52
C ALA A 121 -14.50 5.08 2.70
N PRO A 122 -13.73 6.18 2.57
CA PRO A 122 -12.28 6.15 2.73
C PRO A 122 -11.89 5.62 4.12
N PRO A 123 -10.70 5.04 4.28
CA PRO A 123 -10.19 4.65 5.58
C PRO A 123 -10.13 5.85 6.52
N VAL A 124 -10.62 5.68 7.74
CA VAL A 124 -10.62 6.74 8.76
C VAL A 124 -9.47 6.50 9.73
N PRO A 125 -8.64 7.51 10.06
CA PRO A 125 -7.56 7.36 11.03
C PRO A 125 -8.08 6.82 12.37
N VAL A 126 -7.35 5.87 12.95
CA VAL A 126 -7.65 5.30 14.27
C VAL A 126 -6.42 5.28 15.15
N GLU A 127 -6.63 5.40 16.45
CA GLU A 127 -5.55 5.24 17.43
C GLU A 127 -5.11 3.78 17.54
N SER A 128 -3.81 3.58 17.73
CA SER A 128 -3.19 2.28 17.95
C SER A 128 -2.12 2.40 19.02
N LYS A 129 -2.06 1.45 19.96
CA LYS A 129 -0.98 1.43 20.96
C LYS A 129 0.38 1.10 20.34
N TYR A 130 0.39 0.50 19.15
CA TYR A 130 1.58 0.20 18.35
C TYR A 130 1.99 1.36 17.41
N ARG A 131 1.57 2.58 17.73
CA ARG A 131 2.01 3.81 17.05
C ARG A 131 3.54 3.96 17.04
N SER A 132 4.04 4.79 16.13
CA SER A 132 5.46 5.17 16.06
C SER A 132 6.02 5.55 17.43
N GLY A 133 7.21 5.05 17.72
CA GLY A 133 7.88 5.14 19.01
C GLY A 133 7.58 3.99 19.98
N ALA A 134 6.56 3.15 19.76
CA ALA A 134 6.25 2.05 20.69
C ALA A 134 7.41 1.06 20.80
N VAL A 135 7.86 0.78 22.03
CA VAL A 135 8.92 -0.19 22.31
C VAL A 135 8.30 -1.49 22.79
N MET A 136 8.50 -2.55 22.02
CA MET A 136 7.90 -3.86 22.19
C MET A 136 8.97 -4.90 22.57
N VAL A 137 8.78 -5.63 23.66
CA VAL A 137 9.64 -6.77 24.01
C VAL A 137 9.01 -8.10 23.62
N PHE A 138 9.85 -9.06 23.25
CA PHE A 138 9.45 -10.43 22.90
C PHE A 138 10.50 -11.44 23.41
N GLN A 139 10.19 -12.73 23.27
CA GLN A 139 11.15 -13.81 23.53
C GLN A 139 11.52 -14.54 22.23
N TYR A 140 12.82 -14.78 22.04
CA TYR A 140 13.40 -15.62 21.00
C TYR A 140 13.07 -17.11 21.25
N GLU A 141 13.42 -17.99 20.32
CA GLU A 141 13.15 -19.44 20.44
C GLU A 141 13.92 -20.08 21.60
N ASP A 142 15.09 -19.52 21.92
CA ASP A 142 15.93 -19.94 23.05
C ASP A 142 15.49 -19.37 24.41
N GLY A 143 14.37 -18.63 24.45
CA GLY A 143 13.82 -18.02 25.66
C GLY A 143 14.49 -16.70 26.08
N MET A 144 15.56 -16.28 25.40
CA MET A 144 16.17 -14.96 25.60
C MET A 144 15.22 -13.87 25.13
N TYR A 145 15.31 -12.68 25.72
CA TYR A 145 14.49 -11.54 25.36
C TYR A 145 15.15 -10.67 24.30
N GLY A 146 14.32 -10.14 23.40
CA GLY A 146 14.66 -9.11 22.41
C GLY A 146 13.70 -7.93 22.48
N ALA A 147 14.01 -6.87 21.72
CA ALA A 147 13.13 -5.71 21.59
C ALA A 147 13.00 -5.24 20.12
N LEU A 148 11.82 -4.73 19.81
CA LEU A 148 11.44 -4.05 18.57
C LEU A 148 11.00 -2.62 18.88
N ILE A 149 11.16 -1.72 17.90
CA ILE A 149 10.63 -0.36 17.93
C ILE A 149 9.66 -0.20 16.77
N ALA A 150 8.43 0.24 17.05
CA ALA A 150 7.48 0.64 16.03
C ALA A 150 7.85 2.00 15.46
N VAL A 151 7.87 2.08 14.14
CA VAL A 151 8.24 3.29 13.39
C VAL A 151 7.34 3.42 12.19
N ASP A 152 7.21 4.65 11.69
CA ASP A 152 6.56 4.94 10.40
C ASP A 152 5.19 4.24 10.23
N GLY A 153 4.43 4.10 11.31
CA GLY A 153 3.16 3.36 11.31
C GLY A 153 1.99 4.30 10.98
N ALA A 154 1.06 3.83 10.15
CA ALA A 154 -0.18 4.54 9.84
C ALA A 154 -1.39 3.62 10.03
N PHE A 155 -2.36 4.05 10.83
CA PHE A 155 -3.46 3.21 11.30
C PHE A 155 -4.80 3.82 10.91
N PHE A 156 -5.61 3.02 10.22
CA PHE A 156 -6.96 3.35 9.81
C PHE A 156 -7.91 2.18 10.15
N ASP A 157 -9.21 2.45 10.17
CA ASP A 157 -10.25 1.45 10.50
C ASP A 157 -10.24 0.22 9.57
N LYS A 158 -9.82 0.40 8.31
CA LYS A 158 -9.79 -0.62 7.27
C LYS A 158 -8.38 -0.92 6.75
N GLU A 159 -7.39 -0.13 7.15
CA GLU A 159 -6.04 -0.22 6.60
C GLU A 159 -5.00 -0.02 7.69
N THR A 160 -3.89 -0.74 7.62
CA THR A 160 -2.77 -0.54 8.55
C THR A 160 -1.47 -0.71 7.82
N TYR A 161 -0.65 0.34 7.85
CA TYR A 161 0.75 0.25 7.52
C TYR A 161 1.53 0.16 8.84
N TYR A 162 2.33 -0.89 8.98
CA TYR A 162 3.22 -1.04 10.12
C TYR A 162 4.66 -1.14 9.63
N ALA A 163 5.59 -0.58 10.40
CA ALA A 163 7.00 -0.86 10.26
C ALA A 163 7.66 -1.01 11.64
N TYR A 164 8.59 -1.94 11.74
CA TYR A 164 9.33 -2.27 12.96
C TYR A 164 10.83 -2.32 12.70
N LEU A 165 11.60 -1.88 13.68
CA LEU A 165 13.05 -2.01 13.73
C LEU A 165 13.44 -2.96 14.84
N GLN A 166 14.27 -3.94 14.50
CA GLN A 166 14.80 -4.90 15.48
C GLN A 166 16.09 -4.38 16.11
N THR A 167 16.16 -4.44 17.43
CA THR A 167 17.35 -4.06 18.19
C THR A 167 18.34 -5.22 18.28
N ASP A 168 19.58 -4.92 18.65
CA ASP A 168 20.60 -5.93 18.94
C ASP A 168 20.49 -6.56 20.33
N ILE A 169 19.40 -6.30 21.06
CA ILE A 169 19.14 -6.90 22.36
C ILE A 169 18.90 -8.41 22.23
N LYS A 170 19.69 -9.17 22.99
CA LYS A 170 19.47 -10.58 23.29
C LYS A 170 19.97 -10.88 24.70
N MET A 171 19.06 -10.90 25.68
CA MET A 171 19.42 -11.01 27.11
C MET A 171 18.50 -11.94 27.90
N SER A 172 18.96 -12.46 29.04
CA SER A 172 18.24 -13.47 29.82
C SER A 172 17.09 -12.91 30.67
N ARG A 173 17.16 -11.63 31.04
CA ARG A 173 16.08 -10.92 31.74
C ARG A 173 15.27 -10.09 30.77
N LYS A 174 14.04 -9.76 31.14
CA LYS A 174 13.21 -8.83 30.37
C LYS A 174 13.90 -7.45 30.25
N PRO A 175 14.00 -6.87 29.04
CA PRO A 175 14.59 -5.56 28.82
C PRO A 175 13.76 -4.46 29.47
N THR A 176 14.45 -3.42 29.94
CA THR A 176 13.89 -2.15 30.38
C THR A 176 14.04 -1.10 29.28
N MET A 177 13.40 0.06 29.43
CA MET A 177 13.62 1.19 28.52
C MET A 177 15.08 1.69 28.53
N GLU A 178 15.79 1.55 29.65
CA GLU A 178 17.22 1.92 29.74
C GLU A 178 18.09 0.98 28.89
N ASP A 179 17.77 -0.32 28.91
CA ASP A 179 18.46 -1.29 28.05
C ASP A 179 18.22 -0.97 26.57
N VAL A 180 16.98 -0.63 26.20
CA VAL A 180 16.63 -0.27 24.83
C VAL A 180 17.32 1.00 24.38
N ARG A 181 17.34 2.05 25.21
CA ARG A 181 18.05 3.30 24.90
C ARG A 181 19.55 3.10 24.67
N SER A 182 20.16 2.16 25.39
CA SER A 182 21.59 1.84 25.27
C SER A 182 21.92 0.87 24.14
N ALA A 183 20.91 0.24 23.54
CA ALA A 183 21.08 -0.72 22.46
C ALA A 183 21.23 -0.04 21.09
N ARG A 184 21.54 -0.86 20.08
CA ARG A 184 21.63 -0.44 18.68
C ARG A 184 20.55 -1.13 17.85
N ILE A 185 20.33 -0.61 16.64
CA ILE A 185 19.38 -1.18 15.69
C ILE A 185 20.15 -2.10 14.73
N LEU A 186 19.57 -3.25 14.36
CA LEU A 186 20.13 -4.20 13.39
C LEU A 186 20.01 -3.67 11.93
N ASP A 187 20.60 -2.51 11.68
CA ASP A 187 20.52 -1.79 10.42
C ASP A 187 21.83 -1.02 10.16
N PRO A 188 22.37 -1.01 8.93
CA PRO A 188 23.63 -0.31 8.63
C PRO A 188 23.46 1.13 8.17
N SER A 189 22.25 1.57 7.80
CA SER A 189 22.08 2.73 6.95
C SER A 189 21.89 4.03 7.70
N PHE A 190 21.28 4.01 8.89
CA PHE A 190 21.01 5.25 9.61
C PHE A 190 22.31 5.97 9.97
N HIS A 191 22.45 7.20 9.50
CA HIS A 191 23.60 8.07 9.78
C HIS A 191 24.96 7.47 9.35
N SER A 192 24.98 6.61 8.32
CA SER A 192 26.22 6.04 7.77
C SER A 192 26.56 6.64 6.41
N ALA A 193 27.60 7.47 6.34
CA ALA A 193 28.07 8.04 5.08
C ALA A 193 28.63 6.97 4.13
N GLU A 194 29.30 5.96 4.68
CA GLU A 194 29.85 4.84 3.91
C GLU A 194 28.72 4.05 3.24
N TYR A 195 27.72 3.62 4.02
CA TYR A 195 26.59 2.85 3.50
C TYR A 195 25.76 3.68 2.50
N ASN A 196 25.55 4.96 2.76
CA ASN A 196 24.72 5.81 1.90
C ASN A 196 25.49 6.44 0.72
N SER A 197 26.76 6.11 0.50
CA SER A 197 27.60 6.71 -0.56
C SER A 197 27.02 6.57 -1.98
N PHE A 198 26.18 5.56 -2.22
CA PHE A 198 25.50 5.30 -3.50
C PHE A 198 24.02 5.73 -3.52
N ARG A 199 23.50 6.28 -2.42
CA ARG A 199 22.08 6.61 -2.23
C ARG A 199 21.86 8.12 -2.29
N ASP A 200 20.62 8.51 -2.58
CA ASP A 200 20.20 9.90 -2.45
C ASP A 200 20.34 10.35 -0.98
N SER A 201 20.90 11.54 -0.79
CA SER A 201 21.08 12.20 0.52
C SER A 201 19.83 12.24 1.39
N LYS A 202 18.63 12.23 0.78
CA LYS A 202 17.36 12.19 1.52
C LYS A 202 17.19 10.94 2.40
N TYR A 203 17.91 9.86 2.12
CA TYR A 203 17.85 8.61 2.88
C TYR A 203 18.88 8.49 4.00
N TYR A 204 19.68 9.54 4.24
CA TYR A 204 20.73 9.52 5.26
C TYR A 204 20.18 9.29 6.68
N TYR A 205 18.97 9.77 6.96
CA TYR A 205 18.24 9.58 8.22
C TYR A 205 17.18 8.47 8.13
N SER A 206 17.40 7.48 7.27
CA SER A 206 16.45 6.37 7.07
C SER A 206 17.10 5.01 7.30
N PHE A 207 16.27 4.06 7.72
CA PHE A 207 16.58 2.65 7.85
C PHE A 207 16.21 1.88 6.59
N VAL A 208 16.91 0.79 6.31
CA VAL A 208 16.70 -0.08 5.13
C VAL A 208 16.27 -1.50 5.53
N ASN A 209 16.47 -1.88 6.78
CA ASN A 209 16.15 -3.20 7.31
C ASN A 209 14.81 -3.25 8.07
N CYS A 210 13.85 -2.36 7.75
CA CYS A 210 12.54 -2.36 8.38
C CYS A 210 11.81 -3.69 8.13
N ILE A 211 11.12 -4.20 9.16
CA ILE A 211 10.08 -5.22 9.02
C ILE A 211 8.78 -4.48 8.82
N SER A 212 8.20 -4.52 7.63
CA SER A 212 6.99 -3.74 7.35
C SER A 212 5.96 -4.49 6.53
N GLY A 213 4.75 -3.96 6.51
CA GLY A 213 3.69 -4.50 5.69
C GLY A 213 2.44 -3.62 5.66
N TYR A 214 1.63 -3.85 4.64
CA TYR A 214 0.35 -3.20 4.45
C TYR A 214 -0.80 -4.19 4.62
N LEU A 215 -1.71 -3.85 5.53
CA LEU A 215 -2.86 -4.66 5.92
C LEU A 215 -4.14 -4.02 5.41
N LYS A 216 -4.98 -4.81 4.75
CA LYS A 216 -6.37 -4.48 4.39
C LYS A 216 -7.34 -4.97 5.48
N SER A 217 -8.61 -4.57 5.37
CA SER A 217 -9.62 -4.62 6.44
C SER A 217 -9.68 -5.90 7.28
N SER A 218 -9.55 -7.09 6.69
CA SER A 218 -9.61 -8.36 7.44
C SER A 218 -8.40 -8.59 8.35
N ALA A 219 -7.20 -8.17 7.91
CA ALA A 219 -5.96 -8.27 8.67
C ALA A 219 -5.81 -7.12 9.67
N THR A 220 -6.21 -5.90 9.28
CA THR A 220 -6.26 -4.72 10.16
C THR A 220 -7.03 -5.00 11.46
N LYS A 221 -8.21 -5.62 11.36
CA LYS A 221 -9.02 -5.99 12.53
C LYS A 221 -8.35 -6.97 13.50
N LYS A 222 -7.32 -7.70 13.05
CA LYS A 222 -6.60 -8.69 13.86
C LYS A 222 -5.25 -8.18 14.35
N PHE A 223 -4.79 -7.04 13.83
CA PHE A 223 -3.44 -6.53 14.03
C PHE A 223 -3.04 -6.45 15.51
N GLU A 224 -3.80 -5.70 16.32
CA GLU A 224 -3.46 -5.55 17.74
C GLU A 224 -3.56 -6.87 18.50
N LYS A 225 -4.61 -7.67 18.26
CA LYS A 225 -4.79 -8.99 18.90
C LYS A 225 -3.62 -9.93 18.63
N TYR A 226 -3.08 -9.90 17.41
CA TYR A 226 -1.96 -10.74 17.01
C TYR A 226 -0.66 -10.22 17.61
N ASN A 227 -0.43 -8.91 17.57
CA ASN A 227 0.74 -8.35 18.23
C ASN A 227 0.71 -8.61 19.75
N ASP A 228 -0.44 -8.52 20.39
CA ASP A 228 -0.62 -8.77 21.82
C ASP A 228 -0.30 -10.22 22.23
N SER A 229 -0.34 -11.18 21.31
CA SER A 229 0.05 -12.56 21.61
C SER A 229 1.56 -12.77 21.64
N VAL A 230 2.34 -11.81 21.13
CA VAL A 230 3.79 -11.91 20.94
C VAL A 230 4.54 -10.86 21.74
N PHE A 231 4.03 -9.63 21.72
CA PHE A 231 4.74 -8.44 22.13
C PHE A 231 4.12 -7.83 23.39
N GLU A 232 4.99 -7.33 24.26
CA GLU A 232 4.59 -6.48 25.36
C GLU A 232 5.20 -5.09 25.19
N ILE A 233 4.36 -4.04 25.23
CA ILE A 233 4.85 -2.66 25.14
C ILE A 233 5.37 -2.23 26.50
N ILE A 234 6.63 -1.80 26.57
CA ILE A 234 7.31 -1.38 27.81
C ILE A 234 7.53 0.14 27.91
N GLY A 235 7.22 0.88 26.85
CA GLY A 235 7.37 2.34 26.81
C GLY A 235 7.32 2.88 25.38
N TYR A 236 7.61 4.17 25.26
CA TYR A 236 7.60 4.89 23.99
C TYR A 236 8.86 5.76 23.85
N LEU A 237 9.42 5.79 22.64
CA LEU A 237 10.39 6.76 22.15
C LEU A 237 9.67 7.93 21.47
N SER A 238 10.41 8.90 20.95
CA SER A 238 9.81 9.95 20.12
C SER A 238 9.29 9.38 18.79
N ASP A 239 8.42 10.13 18.12
CA ASP A 239 8.01 9.79 16.76
C ASP A 239 9.14 10.13 15.78
N TRP A 240 9.68 9.11 15.13
CA TRP A 240 10.76 9.24 14.16
C TRP A 240 10.26 9.62 12.76
N GLY A 241 8.95 9.78 12.58
CA GLY A 241 8.34 10.13 11.30
C GLY A 241 8.66 9.11 10.20
N SER A 242 8.79 9.60 8.97
CA SER A 242 9.13 8.79 7.79
C SER A 242 10.60 8.38 7.79
N CYS A 243 10.95 7.38 8.60
CA CYS A 243 12.31 6.87 8.73
C CYS A 243 12.54 5.52 8.04
N CYS A 244 11.55 4.89 7.41
CA CYS A 244 11.74 3.66 6.66
C CYS A 244 11.89 3.93 5.16
N SER A 245 12.99 3.45 4.58
CA SER A 245 13.28 3.62 3.14
C SER A 245 13.28 2.31 2.35
N ALA A 246 13.29 1.17 3.05
CA ALA A 246 13.13 -0.15 2.46
C ALA A 246 12.60 -1.14 3.50
N ALA A 247 11.93 -2.18 2.98
CA ALA A 247 11.50 -3.34 3.75
C ALA A 247 12.43 -4.51 3.44
N SER A 248 12.74 -5.32 4.46
CA SER A 248 13.53 -6.55 4.29
C SER A 248 12.83 -7.76 4.89
N GLY A 249 11.56 -7.62 5.28
CA GLY A 249 10.69 -8.68 5.76
C GLY A 249 9.36 -8.10 6.22
N GLY A 250 8.45 -8.99 6.61
CA GLY A 250 7.12 -8.64 7.12
C GLY A 250 6.53 -9.81 7.90
N PHE A 251 5.54 -9.52 8.74
CA PHE A 251 4.77 -10.55 9.44
C PHE A 251 3.53 -10.92 8.64
N ASP A 252 3.20 -12.20 8.68
CA ASP A 252 2.08 -12.77 7.92
C ASP A 252 0.80 -12.75 8.78
N TYR A 253 0.03 -11.67 8.63
CA TYR A 253 -1.29 -11.47 9.26
C TYR A 253 -2.46 -12.03 8.42
N TYR A 254 -2.22 -12.34 7.15
CA TYR A 254 -3.30 -12.69 6.21
C TYR A 254 -3.66 -14.17 6.25
N LYS A 255 -2.70 -15.06 6.49
CA LYS A 255 -3.01 -16.49 6.60
C LYS A 255 -3.91 -16.74 7.83
N PRO A 256 -4.96 -17.57 7.69
CA PRO A 256 -5.72 -18.05 8.84
C PRO A 256 -4.77 -18.76 9.80
N LYS A 257 -4.48 -18.12 10.92
CA LYS A 257 -3.60 -18.61 11.99
C LYS A 257 -4.30 -18.34 13.30
N SER A 258 -4.18 -19.26 14.24
CA SER A 258 -4.36 -18.97 15.65
C SER A 258 -3.32 -17.93 16.11
N SER A 259 -3.58 -17.25 17.24
CA SER A 259 -2.60 -16.35 17.85
C SER A 259 -1.28 -17.04 18.19
N ASP A 260 -1.30 -18.36 18.47
CA ASP A 260 -0.11 -19.17 18.75
C ASP A 260 0.71 -19.45 17.48
N GLU A 261 0.05 -19.79 16.37
CA GLU A 261 0.71 -19.97 15.07
C GLU A 261 1.31 -18.66 14.56
N PHE A 262 0.63 -17.54 14.76
CA PHE A 262 1.19 -16.21 14.47
C PHE A 262 2.44 -15.96 15.31
N LYS A 263 2.38 -16.21 16.62
CA LYS A 263 3.52 -16.07 17.53
C LYS A 263 4.72 -16.89 17.07
N ILE A 264 4.53 -18.18 16.78
CA ILE A 264 5.61 -19.06 16.29
C ILE A 264 6.22 -18.49 15.00
N SER A 265 5.38 -18.05 14.06
CA SER A 265 5.83 -17.47 12.79
C SER A 265 6.66 -16.19 12.98
N VAL A 266 6.21 -15.30 13.86
CA VAL A 266 6.90 -14.02 14.14
C VAL A 266 8.23 -14.28 14.85
N VAL A 267 8.22 -15.12 15.89
CA VAL A 267 9.43 -15.45 16.65
C VAL A 267 10.47 -16.07 15.72
N LYS A 268 10.09 -17.02 14.86
CA LYS A 268 11.01 -17.61 13.87
C LYS A 268 11.65 -16.59 12.95
N GLU A 269 10.86 -15.64 12.42
CA GLU A 269 11.38 -14.56 11.56
C GLU A 269 12.36 -13.66 12.34
N LEU A 270 12.03 -13.29 13.58
CA LEU A 270 12.90 -12.47 14.42
C LEU A 270 14.21 -13.16 14.79
N ASN A 271 14.21 -14.47 15.03
CA ASN A 271 15.43 -15.25 15.26
C ASN A 271 16.31 -15.26 14.01
N LYS A 272 15.72 -15.64 12.87
CA LYS A 272 16.41 -15.67 11.58
C LYS A 272 17.08 -14.33 11.28
N ARG A 273 16.36 -13.23 11.44
CA ARG A 273 16.89 -11.87 11.19
C ARG A 273 18.01 -11.49 12.13
N PHE A 274 17.88 -11.83 13.42
CA PHE A 274 18.93 -11.59 14.39
C PHE A 274 20.24 -12.27 13.95
N ASP A 275 20.15 -13.55 13.59
CA ASP A 275 21.32 -14.35 13.18
C ASP A 275 21.91 -13.88 11.84
N GLU A 276 21.08 -13.51 10.86
CA GLU A 276 21.54 -13.00 9.56
C GLU A 276 22.19 -11.60 9.65
N LYS A 277 21.86 -10.80 10.66
CA LYS A 277 22.29 -9.41 10.82
C LYS A 277 23.22 -9.17 12.01
N LEU A 278 23.81 -10.21 12.59
CA LEU A 278 24.67 -10.16 13.79
C LEU A 278 25.79 -9.10 13.74
N ASN A 279 26.27 -8.73 12.55
CA ASN A 279 27.36 -7.77 12.35
C ASN A 279 26.91 -6.45 11.71
N THR A 280 25.61 -6.22 11.55
CA THR A 280 25.07 -5.07 10.84
C THR A 280 24.25 -4.24 11.81
N ARG A 281 24.90 -3.29 12.49
CA ARG A 281 24.28 -2.42 13.48
C ARG A 281 24.49 -0.96 13.12
N THR A 282 23.62 -0.10 13.64
CA THR A 282 23.83 1.34 13.61
C THR A 282 25.09 1.70 14.40
N GLU A 283 25.79 2.75 14.00
CA GLU A 283 26.92 3.27 14.78
C GLU A 283 26.42 3.88 16.10
N LEU A 284 25.33 4.63 16.00
CA LEU A 284 24.66 5.31 17.10
C LEU A 284 23.78 4.34 17.90
N ILE A 285 23.71 4.60 19.21
CA ILE A 285 22.73 3.94 20.08
C ILE A 285 21.35 4.58 19.90
N ILE A 286 20.31 3.87 20.33
CA ILE A 286 18.91 4.32 20.18
C ILE A 286 18.67 5.67 20.85
N ASP A 287 19.30 5.97 21.99
CA ASP A 287 19.14 7.28 22.65
C ASP A 287 19.69 8.46 21.82
N GLU A 288 20.76 8.24 21.05
CA GLU A 288 21.34 9.24 20.16
C GLU A 288 20.45 9.43 18.92
N ILE A 289 19.97 8.33 18.35
CA ILE A 289 19.01 8.33 17.23
C ILE A 289 17.73 9.08 17.60
N ASP A 290 17.18 8.80 18.78
CA ASP A 290 15.96 9.45 19.31
C ASP A 290 16.15 10.97 19.41
N LYS A 291 17.33 11.44 19.83
CA LYS A 291 17.67 12.87 19.88
C LYS A 291 17.76 13.51 18.50
N GLU A 292 18.36 12.83 17.52
CA GLU A 292 18.41 13.31 16.13
C GLU A 292 17.00 13.55 15.56
N PHE A 293 16.08 12.61 15.80
CA PHE A 293 14.69 12.77 15.37
C PHE A 293 13.97 13.92 16.08
N ILE A 294 14.11 14.04 17.41
CA ILE A 294 13.54 15.17 18.17
C ILE A 294 14.04 16.52 17.62
N LEU A 295 15.34 16.63 17.35
CA LEU A 295 15.93 17.85 16.80
C LEU A 295 15.39 18.15 15.39
N SER A 296 15.26 17.14 14.54
CA SER A 296 14.73 17.31 13.18
C SER A 296 13.25 17.74 13.17
N ASN A 297 12.43 17.14 14.03
CA ASN A 297 11.01 17.46 14.16
C ASN A 297 10.80 18.87 14.72
N THR A 298 11.64 19.29 15.67
CA THR A 298 11.60 20.65 16.22
C THR A 298 11.91 21.70 15.15
N ARG A 299 12.84 21.41 14.22
CA ARG A 299 13.16 22.32 13.11
C ARG A 299 12.01 22.43 12.11
N LYS A 300 11.31 21.33 11.82
CA LYS A 300 10.15 21.32 10.89
C LYS A 300 8.91 22.02 11.46
N GLY A 301 8.73 22.06 12.78
CA GLY A 301 7.59 22.71 13.42
C GLY A 301 7.73 24.23 13.62
N VAL A 302 8.82 24.83 13.16
CA VAL A 302 9.10 26.28 13.25
C VAL A 302 8.94 26.98 11.88
N GLU A 303 8.69 26.21 10.81
CA GLU A 303 8.27 26.70 9.48
C GLU A 303 6.75 26.62 9.33
#